data_AF-A0A8T7D9A4-F1
#
_entry.id   AF-A0A8T7D9A4-F1
#
_cell.length_a   1.000
_cell.length_b   1.000
_cell.length_c   1.000
_cell.angle_alpha   90.00
_cell.angle_beta   90.00
_cell.angle_gamma   90.00
#
_symmetry.space_group_name_H-M   'P 1'
#
loop_
_entity.id
_entity.type
_entity.pdbx_description
1 polymer ?
#
loop_
_entity_poly.entity_id
_entity_poly.type
_entity_poly.pdbx_seq_one_letter_code
_entity_poly.pdbx_strand_id
1 'polypeptide(L)' 'MSRIHFIGGEKGGVGKSVITRLLAQYYIDREVPFRVYDADLSHGAMMRYYADFSAPVDITRFDNADSIAESAIES' A
#
# COMPACT_ATOMS: atom_id res chain seq x y z
N MET A 1 -15.98 5.93 -6.19
CA MET A 1 -14.91 6.81 -5.70
C MET A 1 -14.10 6.01 -4.70
N SER A 2 -12.91 5.59 -5.12
CA SER A 2 -11.98 4.84 -4.28
C SER A 2 -11.53 5.68 -3.08
N ARG A 3 -11.07 5.00 -2.03
CA ARG A 3 -10.54 5.65 -0.81
C ARG A 3 -9.05 5.36 -0.73
N ILE A 4 -8.25 6.43 -0.61
CA ILE A 4 -6.81 6.31 -0.40
C ILE A 4 -6.55 6.32 1.11
N HIS A 5 -5.93 5.26 1.61
CA HIS A 5 -5.58 5.11 3.02
C HIS A 5 -4.07 5.29 3.21
N PHE A 6 -3.65 6.39 3.83
CA PHE A 6 -2.25 6.61 4.17
C PHE A 6 -1.89 5.91 5.48
N ILE A 7 -0.90 5.01 5.44
CA ILE A 7 -0.41 4.31 6.63
C ILE A 7 1.01 4.81 6.94
N GLY A 8 1.07 5.86 7.75
CA GLY A 8 2.31 6.50 8.20
C GLY A 8 2.61 6.24 9.67
N GLY A 9 3.73 6.78 10.16
CA GLY A 9 4.10 6.70 11.57
C GLY A 9 5.54 7.11 11.80
N GLU A 10 5.77 7.84 12.89
CA GLU A 10 6.97 8.65 13.14
C GLU A 10 8.26 7.86 13.33
N LYS A 11 8.17 6.58 13.71
CA LYS A 11 9.34 5.75 14.03
C LYS A 11 9.27 4.38 13.37
N GLY A 12 10.43 3.74 13.21
CA GLY A 12 10.53 2.32 12.89
C GLY A 12 9.95 1.48 14.03
N GLY A 13 9.40 0.30 13.71
CA GLY A 13 8.92 -0.65 14.73
C GLY A 13 7.57 -0.33 15.39
N VAL A 14 6.91 0.78 15.07
CA VAL A 14 5.59 1.15 15.66
C VAL A 14 4.39 0.34 15.14
N GLY A 15 4.62 -0.66 14.29
CA GLY A 15 3.56 -1.56 13.81
C GLY A 15 2.88 -1.18 12.49
N LYS A 16 3.40 -0.20 11.73
CA LYS A 16 2.84 0.20 10.41
C LYS A 16 2.63 -0.99 9.47
N SER A 17 3.69 -1.77 9.24
CA SER A 17 3.61 -2.95 8.37
C SER A 17 2.75 -4.08 8.95
N VAL A 18 2.48 -4.07 10.26
CA VAL A 18 1.54 -5.02 10.87
C VAL A 18 0.12 -4.62 10.52
N ILE A 19 -0.25 -3.35 10.75
CA ILE A 19 -1.60 -2.87 10.45
C ILE A 19 -1.90 -2.92 8.95
N THR A 20 -0.93 -2.62 8.07
CA THR A 20 -1.13 -2.73 6.62
C THR A 20 -1.44 -4.17 6.20
N ARG A 21 -0.75 -5.18 6.75
CA ARG A 21 -1.05 -6.60 6.44
C ARG A 21 -2.40 -7.03 6.96
N LEU A 22 -2.78 -6.58 8.16
CA LEU A 22 -4.10 -6.88 8.71
C LEU A 22 -5.21 -6.30 7.83
N LEU A 23 -5.05 -5.06 7.35
CA LEU A 23 -5.98 -4.45 6.40
C LEU A 23 -6.01 -5.22 5.08
N ALA A 24 -4.86 -5.56 4.50
CA ALA A 24 -4.79 -6.35 3.28
C ALA A 24 -5.54 -7.68 3.42
N GLN A 25 -5.24 -8.44 4.46
CA GLN A 25 -5.92 -9.71 4.73
C GLN A 25 -7.43 -9.52 4.95
N TYR A 26 -7.84 -8.48 5.68
CA TYR A 26 -9.25 -8.15 5.90
C TYR A 26 -10.02 -7.95 4.59
N TYR A 27 -9.42 -7.28 3.60
CA TYR A 27 -10.01 -7.06 2.29
C TYR A 27 -10.01 -8.33 1.43
N ILE A 28 -8.93 -9.11 1.44
CA ILE A 28 -8.85 -10.43 0.77
C ILE A 28 -9.98 -11.34 1.26
N ASP A 29 -10.12 -11.48 2.59
CA ASP A 29 -11.11 -12.35 3.22
C ASP A 29 -12.56 -11.97 2.88
N ARG A 30 -12.79 -10.73 2.43
CA ARG A 30 -14.10 -10.19 2.07
C ARG A 30 -14.30 -10.05 0.58
N GLU A 31 -13.34 -10.50 -0.22
CA GLU A 31 -13.36 -10.37 -1.68
C GLU A 31 -13.57 -8.93 -2.14
N VAL A 32 -13.09 -7.96 -1.35
CA VAL A 32 -13.19 -6.54 -1.68
C VAL A 32 -11.92 -6.14 -2.43
N PRO A 33 -12.01 -5.64 -3.68
CA PRO A 33 -10.85 -5.22 -4.45
C PRO A 33 -10.08 -4.09 -3.74
N PHE A 34 -8.76 -4.23 -3.69
CA PHE A 34 -7.85 -3.22 -3.17
C PHE A 34 -6.49 -3.34 -3.86
N ARG A 35 -5.67 -2.30 -3.70
CA ARG A 35 -4.27 -2.28 -4.11
C ARG A 35 -3.44 -1.60 -3.03
N VAL A 36 -2.25 -2.13 -2.79
CA VAL A 36 -1.29 -1.56 -1.85
C VAL A 36 -0.11 -0.98 -2.60
N TYR A 37 0.27 0.26 -2.27
CA TYR A 37 1.50 0.87 -2.76
C TYR A 37 2.52 0.89 -1.62
N ASP A 38 3.61 0.14 -1.76
CA ASP A 38 4.64 0.01 -0.74
C ASP A 38 5.76 1.01 -0.98
N ALA A 39 5.80 2.05 -0.14
CA ALA A 39 6.81 3.10 -0.22
C ALA A 39 8.15 2.76 0.45
N ASP A 40 8.24 1.60 1.13
CA ASP A 40 9.51 1.12 1.69
C ASP A 40 10.30 0.33 0.63
N LEU A 41 11.13 1.05 -0.11
CA LEU A 41 11.97 0.49 -1.18
C LEU A 41 13.14 -0.37 -0.66
N SER A 42 13.40 -0.38 0.66
CA SER A 42 14.51 -1.13 1.24
C SER A 42 14.07 -2.51 1.70
N HIS A 43 12.97 -2.56 2.47
CA HIS A 43 12.48 -3.76 3.12
C HIS A 43 10.95 -3.78 3.13
N GLY A 44 10.32 -3.41 2.01
CA GLY A 44 8.88 -3.44 1.80
C GLY A 44 8.23 -4.74 2.24
N ALA A 45 7.41 -4.66 3.30
CA ALA A 45 6.74 -5.82 3.84
C ALA A 45 5.62 -6.32 2.90
N MET A 46 5.04 -5.44 2.09
CA MET A 46 3.88 -5.79 1.26
C MET A 46 4.35 -6.53 0.03
N MET A 47 5.41 -6.04 -0.60
CA MET A 47 6.08 -6.73 -1.70
C MET A 47 6.57 -8.13 -1.30
N ARG A 48 6.91 -8.36 -0.03
CA ARG A 48 7.32 -9.69 0.45
C ARG A 48 6.18 -10.66 0.71
N TYR A 49 5.06 -10.20 1.28
CA TYR A 49 4.02 -11.10 1.80
C TYR A 49 2.69 -11.04 1.03
N TYR A 50 2.45 -9.98 0.26
CA TYR A 50 1.21 -9.70 -0.46
C TYR A 50 1.52 -9.17 -1.88
N ALA A 51 2.54 -9.73 -2.54
CA ALA A 51 3.03 -9.25 -3.84
C ALA A 51 1.93 -9.15 -4.91
N ASP A 52 1.00 -10.10 -4.93
CA ASP A 52 -0.11 -10.12 -5.89
C ASP A 52 -1.09 -8.93 -5.74
N PHE A 53 -1.07 -8.26 -4.59
CA PHE A 53 -1.92 -7.12 -4.27
C PHE A 53 -1.14 -5.81 -4.15
N SER A 54 0.18 -5.84 -4.38
CA SER A 54 1.08 -4.76 -4.01
C SER A 54 1.95 -4.31 -5.19
N ALA A 55 2.23 -3.01 -5.24
CA ALA A 55 3.22 -2.43 -6.14
C ALA A 55 4.20 -1.56 -5.34
N PRO A 56 5.50 -1.55 -5.68
CA PRO A 56 6.44 -0.61 -5.07
C PRO A 56 6.13 0.81 -5.57
N VAL A 57 6.32 1.81 -4.70
CA VAL A 57 6.21 3.22 -5.09
C VAL A 57 7.35 4.04 -4.50
N ASP A 58 8.04 4.83 -5.33
CA ASP A 58 9.00 5.84 -4.91
C ASP A 58 8.31 7.20 -4.81
N ILE A 59 7.81 7.53 -3.62
CA ILE A 59 7.10 8.80 -3.38
C ILE A 59 8.01 10.03 -3.48
N THR A 60 9.33 9.87 -3.60
CA THR A 60 10.26 10.99 -3.83
C THR A 60 10.25 11.45 -5.29
N ARG A 61 9.65 10.65 -6.18
CA ARG A 61 9.50 10.94 -7.61
C ARG A 61 8.04 11.20 -7.94
N PHE A 62 7.73 12.41 -8.40
CA PHE A 62 6.36 12.84 -8.70
C PHE A 62 5.64 11.89 -9.66
N ASP A 63 6.26 11.54 -10.79
CA ASP A 63 5.67 10.63 -11.79
C ASP A 63 5.28 9.26 -11.20
N ASN A 64 5.97 8.81 -10.15
CA ASN A 64 5.66 7.54 -9.52
C ASN A 64 4.54 7.67 -8.48
N ALA A 65 4.49 8.79 -7.74
CA ALA A 65 3.39 9.11 -6.84
C ALA A 65 2.07 9.31 -7.60
N ASP A 66 2.11 9.86 -8.82
CA ASP A 66 0.93 10.08 -9.66
C ASP A 66 0.17 8.77 -9.96
N SER A 67 0.89 7.65 -10.08
CA SER A 67 0.29 6.33 -10.32
C SER A 67 -0.73 5.89 -9.24
N ILE A 68 -0.63 6.43 -8.01
CA ILE A 68 -1.58 6.18 -6.94
C ILE A 68 -2.92 6.87 -7.27
N ALA A 69 -2.87 8.12 -7.72
CA ALA A 69 -4.04 8.91 -8.06
C ALA A 69 -4.72 8.39 -9.33
N GLU A 70 -3.94 8.03 -10.35
CA GLU A 70 -4.43 7.42 -11.58
C GLU A 70 -5.21 6.13 -11.29
N SER A 71 -4.60 5.20 -10.54
CA SER A 71 -5.29 3.95 -10.16
C SER A 71 -6.53 4.20 -9.32
N ALA A 72 -6.57 5.25 -8.50
CA ALA A 72 -7.73 5.61 -7.69
C ALA A 72 -8.89 6.16 -8.54
N ILE A 73 -8.59 6.88 -9.63
CA ILE A 73 -9.60 7.42 -10.54
C ILE A 73 -10.20 6.31 -11.43
N GLU A 74 -9.40 5.33 -11.82
CA GLU A 74 -9.80 4.22 -12.70
C GLU A 74 -10.57 3.08 -12.00
N SER A 75 -10.74 3.14 -10.66
CA SER A 75 -11.33 2.07 -9.84
C SER A 75 -12.73 2.33 -9.27
#